data_AF-A0AA38IZT6-F1
#
_entry.id   AF-A0AA38IZT6-F1
#
_cell.length_a   1.000
_cell.length_b   1.000
_cell.length_c   1.000
_cell.angle_alpha   90.00
_cell.angle_beta   90.00
_cell.angle_gamma   90.00
#
_symmetry.space_group_name_H-M   'P 1'
#
loop_
_entity.id
_entity.type
_entity.pdbx_description
1 polymer ?
#
loop_
_entity_poly.entity_id
_entity_poly.type
_entity_poly.pdbx_seq_one_letter_code
_entity_poly.pdbx_strand_id
1 'polypeptide(L)'
;MICALFAAVVHMFPSENILQMCFPLNIIEDYAPNWKNELFFMYKMSYPLTALAMTASSNQVVYTACHARIQIYIVLSMRKLLLHIDNLNSEKACKLLHDKEFQEHVKRGMISVIKRSNKCYK
;
A
#
# COMPACT_ATOMS: atom_id res chain seq x y z
N MET A 1 0.66 -8.30 -10.45
CA MET A 1 1.46 -7.89 -11.62
C MET A 1 1.07 -8.65 -12.89
N ILE A 2 1.18 -9.99 -12.94
CA ILE A 2 0.85 -10.80 -14.14
C ILE A 2 -0.60 -10.57 -14.60
N CYS A 3 -1.58 -10.63 -13.69
CA CYS A 3 -2.98 -10.38 -14.05
C CYS A 3 -3.24 -8.95 -14.53
N ALA A 4 -2.53 -7.96 -13.97
CA ALA A 4 -2.67 -6.55 -14.36
C ALA A 4 -2.07 -6.30 -15.76
N LEU A 5 -0.93 -6.92 -16.06
CA LEU A 5 -0.32 -6.91 -17.39
C LEU A 5 -1.22 -7.61 -18.42
N PHE A 6 -1.76 -8.78 -18.08
CA PHE A 6 -2.69 -9.49 -18.94
C PHE A 6 -3.95 -8.65 -19.23
N ALA A 7 -4.56 -8.05 -18.19
CA ALA A 7 -5.69 -7.16 -18.35
C ALA A 7 -5.34 -5.95 -19.23
N ALA A 8 -4.16 -5.35 -19.04
CA ALA A 8 -3.70 -4.22 -19.85
C ALA A 8 -3.50 -4.57 -21.34
N VAL A 9 -2.99 -5.77 -21.63
CA VAL A 9 -2.89 -6.28 -23.00
C VAL A 9 -4.27 -6.49 -23.61
N VAL A 10 -5.24 -7.02 -22.85
CA VAL A 10 -6.63 -7.13 -23.32
C VAL A 10 -7.23 -5.74 -23.61
N HIS A 11 -6.94 -4.74 -22.79
CA HIS A 11 -7.40 -3.36 -23.00
C HIS A 11 -6.72 -2.65 -24.18
N MET A 12 -5.57 -3.14 -24.64
CA MET A 12 -4.89 -2.65 -25.85
C MET A 12 -5.70 -2.96 -27.13
N PHE A 13 -6.53 -4.00 -27.08
CA PHE A 13 -7.40 -4.44 -28.17
C PHE A 13 -8.87 -4.33 -27.77
N PRO A 14 -9.40 -3.10 -27.58
CA PRO A 14 -10.80 -2.91 -27.26
C PRO A 14 -11.67 -3.30 -28.44
N SER A 15 -12.87 -3.82 -28.16
CA SER A 15 -13.89 -4.06 -29.19
C SER A 15 -14.30 -2.75 -29.88
N GLU A 16 -14.79 -2.82 -31.12
CA GLU A 16 -15.15 -1.64 -31.93
C GLU A 16 -16.14 -0.71 -31.20
N ASN A 17 -17.09 -1.27 -30.45
CA ASN A 17 -18.05 -0.50 -29.65
C ASN A 17 -17.37 0.36 -28.57
N ILE A 18 -16.32 -0.16 -27.93
CA ILE A 18 -15.56 0.57 -26.90
C ILE A 18 -14.68 1.63 -27.56
N LEU A 19 -14.16 1.33 -28.75
CA LEU A 19 -13.30 2.23 -29.52
C LEU A 19 -14.04 3.53 -29.88
N GLN A 20 -15.31 3.44 -30.26
CA GLN A 20 -16.17 4.60 -30.55
C GLN A 20 -16.47 5.47 -29.31
N MET A 21 -16.44 4.87 -28.13
CA MET A 21 -16.65 5.58 -26.85
C MET A 21 -15.34 6.16 -26.27
N CYS A 22 -14.19 5.81 -26.83
CA CYS A 22 -12.89 6.32 -26.36
C CYS A 22 -12.66 7.75 -26.84
N PHE A 23 -13.04 8.71 -26.00
CA PHE A 23 -12.85 10.14 -26.21
C PHE A 23 -11.44 10.55 -26.71
N PRO A 24 -10.32 10.00 -26.21
CA PRO A 24 -8.99 10.36 -26.71
C PRO A 24 -8.75 9.94 -28.16
N LEU A 25 -9.30 8.80 -28.59
CA LEU A 25 -9.15 8.31 -29.96
C LEU A 25 -9.94 9.18 -30.94
N ASN A 26 -11.15 9.60 -30.54
CA ASN A 26 -11.97 10.51 -31.35
C ASN A 26 -11.29 11.87 -31.53
N ILE A 27 -10.67 12.43 -30.48
CA ILE A 27 -9.90 13.68 -30.58
C ILE A 27 -8.73 13.55 -31.55
N ILE A 28 -7.99 12.44 -31.48
CA ILE A 28 -6.85 12.23 -32.39
C ILE A 28 -7.34 12.16 -33.85
N GLU A 29 -8.49 11.52 -34.07
CA GLU A 29 -9.09 11.41 -35.40
C GLU A 29 -9.57 12.77 -35.95
N ASP A 30 -10.17 13.60 -35.09
CA ASP A 30 -10.70 14.92 -35.47
C ASP A 30 -9.59 15.97 -35.66
N TYR A 31 -8.55 15.98 -34.82
CA TYR A 31 -7.56 17.07 -34.75
C TYR A 31 -6.19 16.71 -35.34
N ALA A 32 -5.85 15.42 -35.43
CA ALA A 32 -4.54 14.97 -35.93
C ALA A 32 -4.66 13.74 -36.86
N PRO A 33 -5.50 13.79 -37.91
CA PRO A 33 -5.79 12.63 -38.77
C PRO A 33 -4.54 12.07 -39.45
N ASN A 34 -3.59 12.93 -39.82
CA ASN A 34 -2.33 12.53 -40.47
C ASN A 34 -1.40 11.71 -39.55
N TRP A 35 -1.60 11.78 -38.23
CA TRP A 35 -0.81 11.09 -37.20
C TRP A 35 -1.64 10.05 -36.44
N LYS A 36 -2.83 9.73 -36.95
CA LYS A 36 -3.82 8.88 -36.27
C LYS A 36 -3.21 7.54 -35.86
N ASN A 37 -2.50 6.90 -36.78
CA ASN A 37 -1.97 5.56 -36.58
C ASN A 37 -0.87 5.55 -35.50
N GLU A 38 0.06 6.50 -35.55
CA GLU A 38 1.13 6.63 -34.55
C GLU A 38 0.56 6.95 -33.17
N LEU A 39 -0.35 7.92 -33.07
CA LEU A 39 -0.94 8.35 -31.81
C LEU A 39 -1.85 7.27 -31.21
N PHE A 40 -2.61 6.54 -32.03
CA PHE A 40 -3.40 5.39 -31.59
C PHE A 40 -2.50 4.28 -31.04
N PHE A 41 -1.39 4.01 -31.71
CA PHE A 41 -0.43 3.01 -31.25
C PHE A 41 0.23 3.43 -29.93
N MET A 42 0.67 4.69 -29.80
CA MET A 42 1.22 5.21 -28.55
C MET A 42 0.21 5.16 -27.40
N TYR A 43 -1.04 5.54 -27.66
CA TYR A 43 -2.13 5.46 -26.68
C TYR A 43 -2.36 4.02 -26.22
N LYS A 44 -2.42 3.06 -27.14
CA LYS A 44 -2.55 1.62 -26.85
C LYS A 44 -1.37 1.08 -26.03
N MET A 45 -0.15 1.50 -26.35
CA MET A 45 1.06 1.10 -25.61
C MET A 45 1.15 1.71 -24.20
N SER A 46 0.41 2.77 -23.93
CA SER A 46 0.35 3.39 -22.61
C SER A 46 -0.31 2.49 -21.55
N TYR A 47 -1.19 1.56 -21.94
CA TYR A 47 -1.89 0.67 -21.00
C TYR A 47 -0.95 -0.29 -20.26
N PRO A 48 -0.08 -1.08 -20.94
CA PRO A 48 0.90 -1.93 -20.25
C PRO A 48 1.86 -1.13 -19.36
N LEU A 49 2.34 0.02 -19.85
CA LEU A 49 3.20 0.94 -19.09
C LEU A 49 2.52 1.41 -17.80
N THR A 50 1.26 1.81 -17.90
CA THR A 50 0.44 2.23 -16.76
C THR A 50 0.23 1.08 -15.78
N ALA A 51 -0.03 -0.14 -16.27
CA ALA A 51 -0.20 -1.31 -15.41
C ALA A 51 1.07 -1.65 -14.61
N LEU A 52 2.26 -1.47 -15.21
CA LEU A 52 3.53 -1.61 -14.49
C LEU A 52 3.70 -0.53 -13.41
N ALA A 53 3.49 0.73 -13.76
CA ALA A 53 3.64 1.87 -12.85
C ALA A 53 2.64 1.81 -11.68
N MET A 54 1.38 1.46 -11.96
CA MET A 54 0.33 1.30 -10.95
C MET A 54 0.62 0.15 -9.99
N THR A 55 1.21 -0.95 -10.46
CA THR A 55 1.57 -2.07 -9.57
C THR A 55 2.60 -1.64 -8.52
N ALA A 56 3.63 -0.89 -8.92
CA ALA A 56 4.65 -0.39 -7.99
C ALA A 56 4.02 0.56 -6.95
N SER A 57 3.19 1.49 -7.40
CA SER A 57 2.50 2.46 -6.53
C SER A 57 1.54 1.76 -5.56
N SER A 58 0.80 0.76 -6.05
CA SER A 58 -0.14 -0.03 -5.23
C SER A 58 0.60 -0.80 -4.14
N ASN A 59 1.75 -1.40 -4.46
CA ASN A 59 2.58 -2.10 -3.47
C ASN A 59 3.10 -1.14 -2.38
N GLN A 60 3.50 0.08 -2.76
CA GLN A 60 3.91 1.10 -1.78
C GLN A 60 2.76 1.50 -0.86
N VAL A 61 1.55 1.71 -1.39
CA VAL A 61 0.37 2.05 -0.58
C VAL A 61 0.04 0.92 0.40
N VAL A 62 0.02 -0.33 -0.05
CA VAL A 62 -0.23 -1.50 0.81
C VAL A 62 0.85 -1.63 1.88
N TYR A 63 2.12 -1.47 1.50
CA TYR A 63 3.24 -1.51 2.44
C TYR A 63 3.10 -0.44 3.53
N THR A 64 2.87 0.82 3.14
CA THR A 64 2.73 1.93 4.07
C THR A 64 1.51 1.76 4.97
N ALA A 65 0.37 1.30 4.44
CA ALA A 65 -0.83 1.02 5.23
C ALA A 65 -0.58 -0.10 6.27
N CYS A 66 0.11 -1.18 5.88
CA CYS A 66 0.51 -2.24 6.79
C CYS A 66 1.45 -1.72 7.89
N HIS A 67 2.46 -0.93 7.53
CA HIS A 67 3.39 -0.34 8.48
C HIS A 67 2.70 0.63 9.46
N ALA A 68 1.82 1.50 8.96
CA ALA A 68 1.04 2.41 9.80
C ALA A 68 0.15 1.65 10.79
N ARG A 69 -0.49 0.56 10.34
CA ARG A 69 -1.30 -0.30 11.21
C ARG A 69 -0.46 -0.93 12.33
N ILE A 70 0.75 -1.39 12.04
CA ILE A 70 1.67 -1.94 13.05
C ILE A 70 2.07 -0.87 14.05
N GLN A 71 2.43 0.33 13.58
CA GLN A 71 2.79 1.45 14.45
C GLN A 71 1.64 1.82 15.40
N ILE A 72 0.40 1.85 14.89
CA ILE A 72 -0.79 2.10 15.72
C ILE A 72 -0.94 1.03 16.80
N TYR A 73 -0.77 -0.26 16.47
CA TYR A 73 -0.86 -1.33 17.48
C TYR A 73 0.23 -1.20 18.56
N ILE A 74 1.47 -0.87 18.18
CA ILE A 74 2.55 -0.65 19.14
C ILE A 74 2.22 0.51 20.07
N VAL A 75 1.76 1.64 19.52
CA VAL A 75 1.36 2.83 20.30
C VAL A 75 0.21 2.50 21.25
N LEU A 76 -0.81 1.77 20.80
CA LEU A 76 -1.94 1.36 21.65
C LEU A 76 -1.51 0.40 22.77
N SER A 77 -0.61 -0.53 22.49
CA SER A 77 -0.03 -1.43 23.50
C SER A 77 0.82 -0.66 24.52
N MET A 78 1.59 0.33 24.06
CA MET A 78 2.40 1.20 24.89
C MET A 78 1.58 2.19 25.73
N ARG A 79 0.44 2.67 25.22
CA ARG A 79 -0.40 3.65 25.94
C ARG A 79 -0.88 3.11 27.29
N LYS A 80 -1.27 1.84 27.37
CA LYS A 80 -1.67 1.21 28.64
C LYS A 80 -0.51 1.14 29.63
N LEU A 81 0.70 0.91 29.11
CA LEU A 81 1.93 0.89 29.90
C LEU A 81 2.29 2.30 30.41
N LEU A 82 2.25 3.29 29.52
CA LEU A 82 2.53 4.69 29.83
C LEU A 82 1.54 5.24 30.86
N LEU A 83 0.24 4.99 30.72
CA LEU A 83 -0.76 5.40 31.72
C LEU A 83 -0.55 4.72 33.08
N HIS A 84 -0.03 3.50 33.12
CA HIS A 84 0.30 2.82 34.37
C HIS A 84 1.55 3.41 35.04
N ILE A 85 2.54 3.82 34.23
CA ILE A 85 3.77 4.45 34.69
C ILE A 85 3.53 5.90 35.14
N ASP A 86 2.67 6.65 34.45
CA ASP A 86 2.35 8.05 34.75
C ASP A 86 1.59 8.19 36.09
N ASN A 87 0.85 7.14 36.47
CA ASN A 87 0.19 7.05 37.78
C ASN A 87 1.14 6.65 38.93
N LEU A 88 2.41 6.37 38.65
CA LEU A 88 3.43 6.04 39.66
C LEU A 88 4.32 7.27 39.90
N ASN A 89 4.65 7.55 41.16
CA ASN A 89 5.71 8.52 41.47
C ASN A 89 7.03 8.12 40.77
N SER A 90 7.80 9.12 40.32
CA SER A 90 9.01 8.98 39.50
C SER A 90 9.99 7.90 39.97
N GLU A 91 10.18 7.73 41.28
CA GLU A 91 11.07 6.69 41.84
C GLU A 91 10.53 5.27 41.64
N LYS A 92 9.22 5.06 41.79
CA LYS A 92 8.57 3.75 41.56
C LYS A 92 8.51 3.42 40.08
N ALA A 93 8.27 4.42 39.23
CA ALA A 93 8.35 4.28 37.78
C ALA A 93 9.76 3.84 37.32
N CYS A 94 10.81 4.45 37.88
CA CYS A 94 12.20 4.12 37.54
C CYS A 94 12.59 2.69 37.99
N LYS A 95 12.15 2.27 39.19
CA LYS A 95 12.32 0.89 39.66
C LYS A 95 11.58 -0.13 38.78
N LEU A 96 10.34 0.18 38.38
CA LEU A 96 9.54 -0.69 37.50
C LEU A 96 10.18 -0.85 36.10
N LEU A 97 10.76 0.21 35.56
CA LEU A 97 11.45 0.17 34.27
C LEU A 97 12.71 -0.71 34.28
N HIS A 98 13.36 -0.87 35.44
CA HIS A 98 14.53 -1.73 35.63
C HIS A 98 14.19 -3.14 36.14
N ASP A 99 12.90 -3.40 36.40
CA ASP A 99 12.44 -4.71 36.84
C ASP A 99 12.49 -5.72 35.69
N LYS A 100 13.18 -6.85 35.91
CA LYS A 100 13.39 -7.86 34.86
C LYS A 100 12.11 -8.56 34.46
N GLU A 101 11.21 -8.88 35.39
CA GLU A 101 9.95 -9.56 35.06
C GLU A 101 9.05 -8.64 34.23
N PHE A 102 9.00 -7.36 34.58
CA PHE A 102 8.27 -6.35 33.83
C PHE A 102 8.82 -6.16 32.41
N GLN A 103 10.13 -6.02 32.26
CA GLN A 103 10.77 -5.92 30.94
C GLN A 103 10.49 -7.17 30.08
N GLU A 104 10.51 -8.35 30.69
CA GLU A 104 10.23 -9.60 30.00
C GLU A 104 8.76 -9.70 29.57
N HIS A 105 7.83 -9.23 30.40
CA HIS A 105 6.40 -9.14 30.06
C HIS A 105 6.16 -8.20 28.87
N VAL A 106 6.76 -7.01 28.89
CA VAL A 106 6.69 -6.04 27.78
C VAL A 106 7.29 -6.63 26.50
N LYS A 107 8.45 -7.30 26.61
CA LYS A 107 9.12 -7.97 25.48
C LYS A 107 8.24 -9.05 24.86
N ARG A 108 7.59 -9.91 25.67
CA ARG A 108 6.65 -10.93 25.18
C ARG A 108 5.44 -10.29 24.49
N GLY A 109 4.92 -9.17 25.03
CA GLY A 109 3.85 -8.39 24.42
C GLY A 109 4.22 -7.85 23.04
N MET A 110 5.38 -7.19 22.91
CA MET A 110 5.90 -6.73 21.62
C MET A 110 6.09 -7.87 20.62
N ILE A 111 6.69 -8.98 21.04
CA ILE A 111 6.89 -10.16 20.18
C ILE A 111 5.53 -10.69 19.69
N SER A 112 4.50 -10.68 20.53
CA SER A 112 3.15 -11.10 20.14
C SER A 112 2.52 -10.17 19.11
N VAL A 113 2.69 -8.84 19.26
CA VAL A 113 2.23 -7.84 18.27
C VAL A 113 2.93 -8.03 16.93
N ILE A 114 4.26 -8.20 16.94
CA ILE A 114 5.06 -8.44 15.72
C ILE A 114 4.70 -9.79 15.07
N LYS A 115 4.46 -10.85 15.85
CA LYS A 115 4.01 -12.14 15.31
C LYS A 115 2.62 -12.04 14.69
N ARG A 116 1.70 -11.28 15.28
CA ARG A 116 0.36 -11.02 14.71
C ARG A 116 0.44 -10.20 13.43
N SER A 117 1.32 -9.21 13.36
CA SER A 117 1.52 -8.45 12.13
C SER A 117 2.15 -9.27 11.02
N ASN A 118 3.14 -10.12 11.32
CA ASN A 118 3.76 -11.01 10.34
C ASN A 118 2.81 -12.10 9.82
N LYS A 119 1.79 -12.49 10.58
CA LYS A 119 0.71 -13.35 10.05
C LYS A 119 -0.15 -12.68 8.97
N CYS A 120 -0.21 -11.35 8.92
CA CYS A 120 -0.87 -10.62 7.83
C CYS A 120 -0.01 -10.51 6.56
N TYR A 121 1.27 -10.91 6.60
CA TYR A 121 2.18 -10.93 5.44
C TYR A 121 2.22 -12.29 4.71
N LYS A 122 1.48 -13.30 5.20
CA LYS A 122 1.23 -14.57 4.49
C LYS A 122 -0.16 -14.54 3.87
#